data_AF-A0A820G552-F1
#
_entry.id   AF-A0A820G552-F1
#
_cell.length_a   1.000
_cell.length_b   1.000
_cell.length_c   1.000
_cell.angle_alpha   90.00
_cell.angle_beta   90.00
_cell.angle_gamma   90.00
#
_symmetry.space_group_name_H-M   'P 1'
#
loop_
_entity.id
_entity.type
_entity.pdbx_description
1 polymer ?
#
loop_
_entity_poly.entity_id
_entity_poly.type
_entity_poly.pdbx_seq_one_letter_code
_entity_poly.pdbx_strand_id
1 'polypeptide(L)' 'MSNSSPICTIFVDFRTAFDQLWFAGCIGKLRRLGIPPAYLNWIYAWLLDRR' A
#
# COMPACT_ATOMS: atom_id res chain seq x y z
N MET A 1 40.61 -4.94 -7.19
CA MET A 1 39.83 -5.92 -7.96
C MET A 1 38.48 -5.26 -8.30
N SER A 2 38.18 -5.06 -9.58
CA SER A 2 36.92 -4.45 -10.03
C SER A 2 35.79 -5.48 -10.01
N ASN A 3 34.66 -5.16 -9.39
CA ASN A 3 33.48 -6.03 -9.40
C ASN A 3 32.76 -5.90 -10.75
N SER A 4 32.80 -6.95 -11.58
CA SER A 4 32.29 -6.97 -12.96
C SER A 4 31.01 -7.78 -13.12
N SER A 5 30.28 -8.03 -12.04
CA SER A 5 29.01 -8.74 -12.09
C SER A 5 27.97 -7.97 -12.92
N PRO A 6 27.22 -8.63 -13.81
CA PRO A 6 26.18 -7.97 -14.59
C PRO A 6 25.08 -7.44 -13.65
N ILE A 7 24.71 -6.17 -13.85
CA ILE A 7 23.65 -5.51 -13.09
C ILE A 7 22.40 -5.48 -13.96
N CYS A 8 21.30 -6.01 -13.44
CA CYS A 8 19.97 -5.88 -14.03
C CYS A 8 19.13 -4.95 -13.15
N THR A 9 18.46 -3.97 -13.77
CA THR A 9 17.56 -3.04 -13.08
C THR A 9 16.16 -3.23 -13.62
N ILE A 10 15.18 -3.40 -12.73
CA ILE A 10 13.77 -3.52 -13.07
C ILE A 10 13.06 -2.24 -12.64
N PHE A 11 12.43 -1.57 -13.60
CA PHE A 11 11.59 -0.41 -13.34
C PHE A 11 10.13 -0.85 -13.30
N VAL A 12 9.44 -0.55 -12.20
CA VAL A 12 8.03 -0.87 -12.00
C VAL A 12 7.27 0.43 -11.78
N ASP A 13 6.32 0.72 -12.68
CA ASP A 13 5.40 1.85 -12.54
C ASP A 13 3.98 1.32 -12.29
N PHE A 14 3.33 1.87 -11.27
CA PHE A 14 1.98 1.49 -10.86
C PHE A 14 0.99 2.54 -11.34
N ARG A 15 0.34 2.26 -12.48
CA ARG A 15 -0.75 3.09 -13.00
C ARG A 15 -1.87 3.21 -11.95
N THR A 16 -2.23 4.45 -11.63
CA THR A 16 -3.36 4.80 -10.72
C THR A 16 -3.33 4.01 -9.40
N ALA A 17 -2.16 3.92 -8.77
CA ALA A 17 -1.92 3.09 -7.59
C ALA A 17 -2.94 3.26 -6.45
N PHE A 18 -3.45 4.48 -6.24
CA PHE A 18 -4.40 4.78 -5.18
C PHE A 18 -5.86 4.46 -5.53
N ASP A 19 -6.19 4.37 -6.82
CA ASP A 19 -7.52 3.99 -7.30
C ASP A 19 -7.70 2.47 -7.27
N GLN A 20 -6.59 1.72 -7.40
CA GLN A 20 -6.56 0.25 -7.40
C GLN A 20 -6.14 -0.32 -6.04
N LEU A 21 -6.17 0.49 -4.98
CA LEU A 21 -5.71 0.08 -3.67
C LEU A 21 -6.64 -0.98 -3.05
N TRP A 22 -6.05 -2.09 -2.58
CA TRP A 22 -6.79 -3.08 -1.80
C TRP A 22 -7.07 -2.58 -0.38
N PHE A 23 -8.23 -1.95 -0.17
CA PHE A 23 -8.59 -1.29 1.08
C PHE A 23 -8.56 -2.25 2.29
N ALA A 24 -9.13 -3.44 2.18
CA ALA A 24 -9.15 -4.41 3.27
C ALA A 24 -7.72 -4.82 3.69
N GLY A 25 -6.82 -5.03 2.72
CA GLY A 25 -5.41 -5.31 2.98
C GLY A 25 -4.70 -4.13 3.66
N CYS A 26 -5.00 -2.90 3.24
CA CYS A 26 -4.47 -1.68 3.83
C CYS A 26 -4.91 -1.52 5.30
N ILE A 27 -6.22 -1.65 5.59
CA ILE A 27 -6.75 -1.60 6.95
C ILE A 27 -6.12 -2.69 7.83
N GLY A 28 -5.95 -3.91 7.29
CA GLY A 28 -5.28 -5.00 7.99
C GLY A 28 -3.83 -4.66 8.37
N LYS A 29 -3.07 -3.99 7.50
CA LYS A 29 -1.71 -3.51 7.81
C LYS A 29 -1.72 -2.43 8.88
N LEU A 30 -2.61 -1.44 8.77
CA LEU A 30 -2.75 -0.35 9.76
C LEU A 30 -3.11 -0.89 11.15
N ARG A 31 -3.97 -1.90 11.22
CA ARG A 31 -4.27 -2.61 12.48
C ARG A 31 -3.04 -3.26 13.09
N ARG A 32 -2.17 -3.90 12.29
CA ARG A 32 -0.91 -4.51 12.77
C ARG A 32 0.09 -3.48 13.25
N LEU A 33 0.03 -2.25 12.75
CA LEU A 33 0.83 -1.12 13.23
C LEU A 33 0.31 -0.53 14.54
N GLY A 34 -0.76 -1.09 15.12
CA GLY A 34 -1.30 -0.66 16.40
C GLY A 34 -2.29 0.51 16.32
N ILE A 35 -2.77 0.84 15.12
CA ILE A 35 -3.78 1.90 14.98
C ILE A 35 -5.10 1.46 15.63
N PRO A 36 -5.70 2.27 16.52
CA PRO A 36 -6.94 1.93 17.19
C PRO A 36 -8.12 1.66 16.23
N PRO A 37 -9.01 0.69 16.54
CA PRO A 37 -10.14 0.33 15.68
C PRO A 37 -11.05 1.49 15.30
N ALA A 38 -11.23 2.50 16.17
CA ALA A 38 -12.06 3.66 15.89
C ALA A 38 -11.58 4.43 14.64
N TYR A 39 -10.27 4.67 14.54
CA TYR A 39 -9.69 5.34 13.37
C TYR A 39 -9.75 4.46 12.12
N LEU A 40 -9.53 3.15 12.27
CA LEU A 40 -9.62 2.20 11.15
C LEU A 40 -11.03 2.16 10.56
N ASN A 41 -12.06 2.15 11.41
CA ASN A 41 -13.45 2.17 10.99
C ASN A 41 -13.80 3.47 10.26
N TRP A 42 -13.33 4.61 10.76
CA TRP A 42 -13.51 5.90 10.10
C TRP A 42 -12.84 5.95 8.73
N ILE A 43 -11.58 5.52 8.63
CA ILE A 43 -10.84 5.45 7.36
C ILE A 43 -11.53 4.51 6.39
N TYR A 44 -11.96 3.32 6.85
CA TYR A 44 -12.62 2.33 6.00
C TYR A 44 -13.96 2.84 5.46
N ALA A 45 -14.77 3.49 6.31
CA ALA A 45 -16.03 4.11 5.90
C ALA A 45 -15.78 5.19 4.83
N TRP A 46 -14.80 6.07 5.04
CA TRP A 46 -14.45 7.09 4.06
C TRP A 46 -13.92 6.49 2.73
N LEU A 47 -13.17 5.39 2.77
CA LEU A 47 -12.67 4.71 1.57
C LEU A 47 -13.79 4.05 0.74
N LEU A 48 -14.84 3.53 1.40
CA LEU A 48 -15.98 2.91 0.73
C LEU A 48 -16.91 3.91 0.05
N ASP A 49 -16.98 5.15 0.55
CA ASP A 49 -17.87 6.21 0.07
C ASP A 49 -17.21 7.14 -0.96
N ARG A 50 -16.05 6.77 -1.52
CA ARG A 50 -15.32 7.58 -2.52
C ARG A 50 -15.96 7.59 -3.94
N ARG A 51 -17.25 7.31 -4.07
CA ARG A 51 -17.92 7.22 -5.37
C ARG A 51 -18.69 8.49 -5.74
#